data_AF-A0A8S2SQ94-F1
#
_entry.id   AF-A0A8S2SQ94-F1
#
_cell.length_a   1.000
_cell.length_b   1.000
_cell.length_c   1.000
_cell.angle_alpha   90.00
_cell.angle_beta   90.00
_cell.angle_gamma   90.00
#
_symmetry.space_group_name_H-M   'P 1'
#
loop_
_entity.id
_entity.type
_entity.pdbx_description
1 polymer ?
#
loop_
_entity_poly.entity_id
_entity_poly.type
_entity_poly.pdbx_seq_one_letter_code
_entity_poly.pdbx_strand_id
1 'polypeptide(L)'
;ETIQRNRLIQEEIRELEDWLMDRERETFLDDGSIFYHEQFRERLEQYQRLQTELTLKEHTLRTLIDRNRQDGTQPSLELTQYLDTLVSNWSGLQKKVDSKISLYSELHKLHDELKELLYQENAWLDALQNRIFTPVNHNADAQEASEELDTIERFIKAHPKVNYERIFEISDRLQTIKVSIPTINSQVSQFQLRWDQLHEDVLKRVHTLNAQLSDYQQLGKQIVDMVEWMNHTDTILNSRLRDDVYASDVPSEADKLTVEFNQYDSFLRAIEDKIHALRIAGKHDAARRLDQQFVVIKNQFNQLKNKFRQFQKPSDFEPKYAKMRQILLDVEQNFYTLEIRSDDPDVVHNQLEHCLKLYKTLSDIKSDVEYVIRIGRSIVEKGQVDEASDLTRQIDQLKASYNNLGSRVSTARNQLDSVERHLRKFRKEYSHIHEWFVKADHEIRKIENKPVSKNNREEVDWIRTTRNDIKKLEANFEILSNLERSIQKDTERPLPGLHERISELKRQVDQLDRRLKDRSDIVE
;
A
#
# COMPACT_ATOMS: atom_id res chain seq x y z
N GLU A 1 -23.17 -11.18 -121.77
CA GLU A 1 -22.98 -10.14 -120.72
C GLU A 1 -23.45 -10.61 -119.34
N THR A 2 -24.72 -11.00 -119.17
CA THR A 2 -25.28 -11.47 -117.87
C THR A 2 -24.55 -12.67 -117.25
N ILE A 3 -24.15 -13.67 -118.05
CA ILE A 3 -23.39 -14.85 -117.57
C ILE A 3 -22.00 -14.48 -117.07
N GLN A 4 -21.33 -13.53 -117.73
CA GLN A 4 -19.98 -13.09 -117.36
C GLN A 4 -20.00 -12.22 -116.10
N ARG A 5 -21.02 -11.36 -115.97
CA ARG A 5 -21.30 -10.59 -114.74
C ARG A 5 -21.59 -11.51 -113.54
N ASN A 6 -22.43 -12.53 -113.72
CA ASN A 6 -22.75 -13.49 -112.66
C ASN A 6 -21.53 -14.33 -112.24
N ARG A 7 -20.64 -14.68 -113.16
CA ARG A 7 -19.36 -15.34 -112.84
C ARG A 7 -18.43 -14.46 -112.00
N LEU A 8 -18.28 -13.19 -112.36
CA LEU A 8 -17.47 -12.24 -111.59
C LEU A 8 -18.02 -12.02 -110.17
N ILE A 9 -19.34 -11.89 -110.03
CA ILE A 9 -20.00 -11.81 -108.72
C ILE A 9 -19.76 -13.10 -107.91
N GLN A 10 -19.79 -14.26 -108.55
CA GLN A 10 -19.56 -15.55 -107.88
C GLN A 10 -18.10 -15.75 -107.44
N GLU A 11 -17.13 -15.24 -108.19
CA GLU A 11 -15.72 -15.21 -107.80
C GLU A 11 -15.49 -14.29 -106.60
N GLU A 12 -16.05 -13.06 -106.62
CA GLU A 12 -15.96 -12.12 -105.48
C GLU A 12 -16.68 -12.64 -104.22
N ILE A 13 -17.79 -13.38 -104.37
CA ILE A 13 -18.47 -14.07 -103.25
C ILE A 13 -17.54 -15.13 -102.65
N ARG A 14 -16.89 -15.97 -103.48
CA ARG A 14 -15.95 -17.00 -103.00
C ARG A 14 -14.75 -16.41 -102.26
N GLU A 15 -14.19 -15.33 -102.78
CA GLU A 15 -13.07 -14.64 -102.10
C GLU A 15 -13.46 -14.12 -100.71
N LEU A 16 -14.69 -13.59 -100.57
CA LEU A 16 -15.22 -13.18 -99.27
C LEU A 16 -15.57 -14.36 -98.36
N GLU A 17 -16.10 -15.44 -98.92
CA GLU A 17 -16.36 -16.69 -98.18
C GLU A 17 -15.08 -17.31 -97.64
N ASP A 18 -14.02 -17.37 -98.45
CA ASP A 18 -12.70 -17.90 -98.05
C ASP A 18 -12.09 -17.02 -96.95
N TRP A 19 -12.10 -15.69 -97.13
CA TRP A 19 -11.64 -14.76 -96.10
C TRP A 19 -12.43 -14.90 -94.79
N LEU A 20 -13.76 -15.03 -94.89
CA LEU A 20 -14.62 -15.20 -93.73
C LEU A 20 -14.33 -16.53 -93.02
N MET A 21 -14.15 -17.62 -93.76
CA MET A 21 -13.78 -18.92 -93.20
C MET A 21 -12.43 -18.89 -92.49
N ASP A 22 -11.44 -18.18 -93.03
CA ASP A 22 -10.13 -18.02 -92.41
C ASP A 22 -10.23 -17.26 -91.07
N ARG A 23 -10.97 -16.14 -91.04
CA ARG A 23 -11.19 -15.35 -89.82
C ARG A 23 -12.09 -16.06 -88.81
N GLU A 24 -13.08 -16.83 -89.26
CA GLU A 24 -13.86 -17.69 -88.38
C GLU A 24 -12.96 -18.73 -87.73
N ARG A 25 -12.10 -19.43 -88.49
CA ARG A 25 -11.16 -20.41 -87.91
C ARG A 25 -10.23 -19.79 -86.86
N GLU A 26 -9.71 -18.60 -87.12
CA GLU A 26 -8.85 -17.87 -86.17
C GLU A 26 -9.60 -17.48 -84.89
N THR A 27 -10.88 -17.08 -84.98
CA THR A 27 -11.72 -16.71 -83.82
C THR A 27 -12.31 -17.91 -83.06
N PHE A 28 -12.35 -19.08 -83.69
CA PHE A 28 -12.79 -20.34 -83.08
C PHE A 28 -11.70 -21.07 -82.29
N LEU A 29 -10.43 -20.68 -82.44
CA LEU A 29 -9.37 -21.13 -81.53
C LEU A 29 -9.72 -20.60 -80.13
N ASP A 30 -9.83 -21.50 -79.15
CA ASP A 30 -10.03 -21.12 -77.75
C ASP A 30 -8.93 -20.11 -77.40
N ASP A 31 -9.31 -18.91 -76.95
CA ASP A 31 -8.36 -17.83 -76.67
C ASP A 31 -7.31 -18.27 -75.63
N GLY A 32 -7.54 -19.38 -74.94
CA GLY A 32 -6.65 -19.97 -73.95
C GLY A 32 -6.75 -19.24 -72.62
N SER A 33 -6.23 -19.86 -71.57
CA SER A 33 -6.21 -19.27 -70.23
C SER A 33 -5.41 -17.96 -70.20
N ILE A 34 -5.86 -17.02 -69.37
CA ILE A 34 -5.20 -15.73 -69.17
C ILE A 34 -4.36 -15.79 -67.90
N PHE A 35 -3.09 -15.46 -68.01
CA PHE A 35 -2.11 -15.49 -66.92
C PHE A 35 -1.55 -14.10 -66.58
N TYR A 36 -1.68 -13.13 -67.49
CA TYR A 36 -1.20 -11.76 -67.30
C TYR A 36 -2.24 -10.74 -67.76
N HIS A 37 -2.33 -9.61 -67.05
CA HIS A 37 -3.32 -8.58 -67.35
C HIS A 37 -3.17 -7.94 -68.74
N GLU A 38 -1.95 -7.90 -69.28
CA GLU A 38 -1.64 -7.42 -70.63
C GLU A 38 -2.42 -8.21 -71.70
N GLN A 39 -2.69 -9.50 -71.46
CA GLN A 39 -3.42 -10.36 -72.39
C GLN A 39 -4.89 -9.95 -72.54
N PHE A 40 -5.51 -9.30 -71.54
CA PHE A 40 -6.86 -8.73 -71.72
C PHE A 40 -6.85 -7.64 -72.78
N ARG A 41 -5.87 -6.75 -72.68
CA ARG A 41 -5.71 -5.61 -73.58
C ARG A 41 -5.32 -6.08 -74.97
N GLU A 42 -4.35 -6.99 -75.07
CA GLU A 42 -3.92 -7.57 -76.35
C GLU A 42 -5.08 -8.25 -77.08
N ARG A 43 -5.87 -9.08 -76.38
CA ARG A 43 -7.03 -9.75 -76.97
C ARG A 43 -8.12 -8.74 -77.35
N LEU A 44 -8.40 -7.75 -76.51
CA LEU A 44 -9.35 -6.68 -76.84
C LEU A 44 -8.93 -5.93 -78.10
N GLU A 45 -7.65 -5.54 -78.20
CA GLU A 45 -7.09 -4.86 -79.37
C GLU A 45 -7.11 -5.75 -80.63
N GLN A 46 -6.93 -7.07 -80.49
CA GLN A 46 -7.03 -8.03 -81.59
C GLN A 46 -8.47 -8.12 -82.13
N TYR A 47 -9.46 -8.28 -81.25
CA TYR A 47 -10.86 -8.35 -81.66
C TYR A 47 -11.39 -7.01 -82.19
N GLN A 48 -10.93 -5.87 -81.66
CA GLN A 48 -11.24 -4.54 -82.21
C GLN A 48 -10.65 -4.33 -83.61
N ARG A 49 -9.43 -4.83 -83.85
CA ARG A 49 -8.85 -4.85 -85.21
C ARG A 49 -9.70 -5.69 -86.16
N LEU A 50 -10.10 -6.89 -85.73
CA LEU A 50 -10.98 -7.75 -86.53
C LEU A 50 -12.36 -7.13 -86.78
N GLN A 51 -12.93 -6.42 -85.81
CA GLN A 51 -14.16 -5.64 -85.98
C GLN A 51 -13.97 -4.53 -87.03
N THR A 52 -12.83 -3.85 -87.02
CA THR A 52 -12.50 -2.83 -88.03
C THR A 52 -12.38 -3.46 -89.43
N GLU A 53 -11.69 -4.60 -89.56
CA GLU A 53 -11.61 -5.36 -90.81
C GLU A 53 -12.98 -5.81 -91.33
N LEU A 54 -13.85 -6.32 -90.43
CA LEU A 54 -15.23 -6.66 -90.75
C LEU A 54 -15.96 -5.41 -91.28
N THR A 55 -15.98 -4.29 -90.56
CA THR A 55 -16.69 -3.09 -91.03
C THR A 55 -16.22 -2.60 -92.41
N LEU A 56 -14.92 -2.73 -92.72
CA LEU A 56 -14.37 -2.38 -94.03
C LEU A 56 -14.87 -3.32 -95.13
N LYS A 57 -14.83 -4.64 -94.89
CA LYS A 57 -15.25 -5.68 -95.83
C LYS A 57 -16.79 -5.82 -95.93
N GLU A 58 -17.53 -5.36 -94.93
CA GLU A 58 -19.00 -5.24 -94.96
C GLU A 58 -19.45 -4.29 -96.08
N HIS A 59 -18.67 -3.23 -96.36
CA HIS A 59 -18.93 -2.36 -97.50
C HIS A 59 -18.86 -3.14 -98.83
N THR A 60 -17.88 -4.01 -99.00
CA THR A 60 -17.75 -4.89 -100.17
C THR A 60 -18.95 -5.85 -100.29
N LEU A 61 -19.36 -6.48 -99.19
CA LEU A 61 -20.55 -7.33 -99.16
C LEU A 61 -21.83 -6.56 -99.56
N ARG A 62 -22.02 -5.33 -99.07
CA ARG A 62 -23.15 -4.47 -99.46
C ARG A 62 -23.12 -4.13 -100.95
N THR A 63 -21.95 -3.78 -101.49
CA THR A 63 -21.81 -3.51 -102.94
C THR A 63 -22.12 -4.73 -103.80
N LEU A 64 -21.79 -5.94 -103.35
CA LEU A 64 -22.13 -7.20 -104.04
C LEU A 64 -23.63 -7.50 -104.01
N ILE A 65 -24.28 -7.27 -102.87
CA ILE A 65 -25.74 -7.38 -102.73
C ILE A 65 -26.45 -6.40 -103.66
N ASP A 66 -25.99 -5.15 -103.73
CA ASP A 66 -26.56 -4.13 -104.61
C ASP A 66 -26.31 -4.45 -106.09
N ARG A 67 -25.13 -4.96 -106.45
CA ARG A 67 -24.80 -5.44 -107.82
C ARG A 67 -25.62 -6.65 -108.25
N ASN A 68 -26.03 -7.51 -107.33
CA ASN A 68 -26.94 -8.63 -107.61
C ASN A 68 -28.40 -8.17 -107.77
N ARG A 69 -28.76 -6.99 -107.22
CA ARG A 69 -30.11 -6.40 -107.28
C ARG A 69 -30.32 -5.41 -108.44
N GLN A 70 -29.26 -4.83 -109.00
CA GLN A 70 -29.35 -3.83 -110.08
C GLN A 70 -29.63 -4.44 -111.47
N ASP A 71 -30.41 -3.69 -112.26
CA ASP A 71 -30.85 -3.89 -113.65
C ASP A 71 -31.95 -4.92 -113.91
N GLY A 72 -33.23 -4.48 -113.83
CA GLY A 72 -34.36 -4.90 -114.68
C GLY A 72 -34.65 -6.39 -114.95
N THR A 73 -33.91 -7.29 -114.33
CA THR A 73 -33.81 -8.73 -114.59
C THR A 73 -33.98 -9.43 -113.24
N GLN A 74 -34.71 -10.54 -113.22
CA GLN A 74 -34.88 -11.30 -111.97
C GLN A 74 -33.52 -11.68 -111.39
N PRO A 75 -33.28 -11.43 -110.08
CA PRO A 75 -32.04 -11.83 -109.42
C PRO A 75 -31.87 -13.34 -109.54
N SER A 76 -30.63 -13.79 -109.75
CA SER A 76 -30.32 -15.22 -109.83
C SER A 76 -30.63 -15.88 -108.48
N LEU A 77 -31.49 -16.91 -108.48
CA LEU A 77 -31.87 -17.64 -107.28
C LEU A 77 -30.64 -18.26 -106.59
N GLU A 78 -29.69 -18.78 -107.37
CA GLU A 78 -28.44 -19.38 -106.88
C GLU A 78 -27.53 -18.34 -106.21
N LEU A 79 -27.28 -17.19 -106.85
CA LEU A 79 -26.46 -16.12 -106.26
C LEU A 79 -27.10 -15.52 -105.02
N THR A 80 -28.44 -15.46 -104.99
CA THR A 80 -29.19 -15.00 -103.81
C THR A 80 -28.99 -15.96 -102.64
N GLN A 81 -29.06 -17.27 -102.87
CA GLN A 81 -28.78 -18.28 -101.83
C GLN A 81 -27.34 -18.24 -101.32
N TYR A 82 -26.35 -18.05 -102.21
CA TYR A 82 -24.95 -17.89 -101.81
C TYR A 82 -24.74 -16.61 -100.97
N LEU A 83 -25.28 -15.47 -101.40
CA LEU A 83 -25.20 -14.22 -100.65
C LEU A 83 -25.94 -14.30 -99.31
N ASP A 84 -27.10 -14.96 -99.24
CA ASP A 84 -27.84 -15.14 -97.98
C ASP A 84 -27.03 -16.00 -96.98
N THR A 85 -26.34 -17.03 -97.47
CA THR A 85 -25.44 -17.88 -96.66
C THR A 85 -24.23 -17.07 -96.16
N LEU A 86 -23.60 -16.29 -97.04
CA LEU A 86 -22.49 -15.42 -96.69
C LEU A 86 -22.91 -14.34 -95.67
N VAL A 87 -24.06 -13.71 -95.85
CA VAL A 87 -24.63 -12.72 -94.90
C VAL A 87 -24.94 -13.37 -93.55
N SER A 88 -25.47 -14.60 -93.56
CA SER A 88 -25.72 -15.35 -92.33
C SER A 88 -24.42 -15.60 -91.56
N ASN A 89 -23.40 -16.14 -92.23
CA ASN A 89 -22.10 -16.42 -91.62
C ASN A 89 -21.39 -15.13 -91.17
N TRP A 90 -21.48 -14.07 -91.98
CA TRP A 90 -21.00 -12.73 -91.64
C TRP A 90 -21.60 -12.21 -90.34
N SER A 91 -22.94 -12.23 -90.23
CA SER A 91 -23.65 -11.82 -89.03
C SER A 91 -23.32 -12.69 -87.81
N GLY A 92 -23.03 -13.98 -88.04
CA GLY A 92 -22.58 -14.92 -87.03
C GLY A 92 -21.20 -14.57 -86.47
N LEU A 93 -20.22 -14.32 -87.33
CA LEU A 93 -18.88 -13.89 -86.94
C LEU A 93 -18.92 -12.51 -86.25
N GLN A 94 -19.69 -11.56 -86.77
CA GLN A 94 -19.83 -10.23 -86.18
C GLN A 94 -20.38 -10.30 -84.74
N LYS A 95 -21.44 -11.09 -84.51
CA LYS A 95 -21.97 -11.32 -83.15
C LYS A 95 -20.94 -11.94 -82.21
N LYS A 96 -20.11 -12.88 -82.70
CA LYS A 96 -19.05 -13.49 -81.90
C LYS A 96 -17.98 -12.46 -81.54
N VAL A 97 -17.51 -11.68 -82.51
CA VAL A 97 -16.52 -10.62 -82.30
C VAL A 97 -17.04 -9.57 -81.32
N ASP A 98 -18.28 -9.11 -81.49
CA ASP A 98 -18.91 -8.16 -80.57
C ASP A 98 -19.02 -8.74 -79.15
N SER A 99 -19.39 -10.02 -79.02
CA SER A 99 -19.46 -10.70 -77.72
C SER A 99 -18.08 -10.81 -77.06
N LYS A 100 -17.02 -11.10 -77.83
CA LYS A 100 -15.63 -11.18 -77.35
C LYS A 100 -15.11 -9.80 -76.94
N ILE A 101 -15.37 -8.75 -77.71
CA ILE A 101 -15.03 -7.37 -77.35
C ILE A 101 -15.72 -6.98 -76.04
N SER A 102 -17.02 -7.27 -75.90
CA SER A 102 -17.77 -7.00 -74.68
C SER A 102 -17.17 -7.74 -73.49
N LEU A 103 -16.86 -9.03 -73.64
CA LEU A 103 -16.24 -9.85 -72.59
C LEU A 103 -14.88 -9.29 -72.15
N TYR A 104 -13.96 -9.06 -73.08
CA TYR A 104 -12.62 -8.57 -72.73
C TYR A 104 -12.64 -7.13 -72.20
N SER A 105 -13.57 -6.29 -72.67
CA SER A 105 -13.79 -4.97 -72.10
C SER A 105 -14.30 -5.05 -70.66
N GLU A 106 -15.22 -5.97 -70.36
CA GLU A 106 -15.73 -6.20 -69.01
C GLU A 106 -14.65 -6.75 -68.09
N LEU A 107 -13.88 -7.75 -68.53
CA LEU A 107 -12.76 -8.32 -67.77
C LEU A 107 -11.70 -7.27 -67.43
N HIS A 108 -11.37 -6.39 -68.37
CA HIS A 108 -10.43 -5.29 -68.12
C HIS A 108 -10.97 -4.34 -67.03
N LYS A 109 -12.24 -3.94 -67.13
CA LYS A 109 -12.90 -3.09 -66.12
C LYS A 109 -12.94 -3.74 -64.74
N LEU A 110 -13.29 -5.03 -64.66
CA LEU A 110 -13.32 -5.78 -63.40
C LEU A 110 -11.94 -5.89 -62.77
N HIS A 111 -10.90 -6.12 -63.56
CA HIS A 111 -9.52 -6.18 -63.08
C HIS A 111 -9.04 -4.82 -62.54
N ASP A 112 -9.37 -3.71 -63.21
CA ASP A 112 -9.04 -2.37 -62.72
C ASP A 112 -9.83 -2.01 -61.45
N GLU A 113 -11.12 -2.37 -61.39
CA GLU A 113 -11.97 -2.24 -60.20
C GLU A 113 -11.37 -3.01 -59.01
N LEU A 114 -10.96 -4.27 -59.23
CA LEU A 114 -10.33 -5.10 -58.20
C LEU A 114 -9.04 -4.49 -57.66
N LYS A 115 -8.18 -3.96 -58.53
CA LYS A 115 -6.95 -3.28 -58.10
C LYS A 115 -7.22 -2.05 -57.26
N GLU A 116 -8.18 -1.22 -57.66
CA GLU A 116 -8.55 -0.02 -56.93
C GLU A 116 -9.14 -0.38 -55.55
N LEU A 117 -10.05 -1.36 -55.49
CA LEU A 117 -10.59 -1.86 -54.23
C LEU A 117 -9.51 -2.43 -53.32
N LEU A 118 -8.59 -3.25 -53.84
CA LEU A 118 -7.47 -3.77 -53.07
C LEU A 118 -6.56 -2.65 -52.54
N TYR A 119 -6.33 -1.60 -53.31
CA TYR A 119 -5.54 -0.44 -52.87
C TYR A 119 -6.24 0.31 -51.71
N GLN A 120 -7.52 0.61 -51.88
CA GLN A 120 -8.33 1.32 -50.87
C GLN A 120 -8.44 0.51 -49.57
N GLU A 121 -8.75 -0.78 -49.66
CA GLU A 121 -8.90 -1.66 -48.50
C GLU A 121 -7.56 -1.87 -47.77
N ASN A 122 -6.44 -2.01 -48.49
CA ASN A 122 -5.13 -2.11 -47.85
C ASN A 122 -4.73 -0.80 -47.14
N ALA A 123 -5.03 0.37 -47.73
CA ALA A 123 -4.80 1.65 -47.07
C ALA A 123 -5.65 1.81 -45.80
N TRP A 124 -6.87 1.29 -45.81
CA TRP A 124 -7.71 1.24 -44.62
C TRP A 124 -7.15 0.28 -43.56
N LEU A 125 -6.69 -0.92 -43.95
CA LEU A 125 -6.02 -1.86 -43.05
C LEU A 125 -4.75 -1.25 -42.44
N ASP A 126 -3.97 -0.46 -43.19
CA ASP A 126 -2.82 0.28 -42.67
C ASP A 126 -3.25 1.27 -41.56
N ALA A 127 -4.33 2.03 -41.81
CA ALA A 127 -4.87 2.97 -40.83
C ALA A 127 -5.43 2.26 -39.59
N LEU A 128 -6.10 1.10 -39.75
CA LEU A 128 -6.59 0.28 -38.64
C LEU A 128 -5.43 -0.28 -37.82
N GLN A 129 -4.40 -0.82 -38.49
CA GLN A 129 -3.22 -1.36 -37.84
C GLN A 129 -2.49 -0.28 -37.03
N ASN A 130 -2.33 0.91 -37.59
CA ASN A 130 -1.78 2.03 -36.84
C ASN A 130 -2.63 2.34 -35.59
N ARG A 131 -3.97 2.32 -35.66
CA ARG A 131 -4.79 2.58 -34.47
C ARG A 131 -4.69 1.51 -33.37
N ILE A 132 -4.53 0.24 -33.73
CA ILE A 132 -4.43 -0.87 -32.78
C ILE A 132 -3.02 -0.98 -32.17
N PHE A 133 -2.00 -0.72 -32.98
CA PHE A 133 -0.59 -0.96 -32.64
C PHE A 133 0.22 0.30 -32.36
N THR A 134 -0.32 1.51 -32.58
CA THR A 134 0.36 2.71 -32.11
C THR A 134 0.53 2.55 -30.59
N PRO A 135 1.77 2.57 -30.08
CA PRO A 135 2.02 2.49 -28.66
C PRO A 135 1.64 3.84 -28.07
N VAL A 136 0.34 4.09 -27.94
CA VAL A 136 -0.11 5.25 -27.21
C VAL A 136 0.21 4.94 -25.76
N ASN A 137 1.18 5.67 -25.21
CA ASN A 137 1.48 5.78 -23.79
C ASN A 137 0.29 6.37 -22.98
N HIS A 138 -0.96 6.13 -23.40
CA HIS A 138 -2.18 6.70 -22.84
C HIS A 138 -3.26 5.62 -22.63
N ASN A 139 -2.90 4.45 -22.10
CA ASN A 139 -3.88 3.65 -21.34
C ASN A 139 -3.44 3.65 -19.90
N ALA A 140 -3.36 4.86 -19.38
CA ALA A 140 -2.82 5.14 -18.08
C ALA A 140 -3.99 5.21 -17.07
N ASP A 141 -5.19 5.59 -17.52
CA ASP A 141 -6.41 5.59 -16.72
C ASP A 141 -7.66 5.13 -17.49
N ALA A 142 -8.79 5.11 -16.79
CA ALA A 142 -10.08 4.64 -17.32
C ALA A 142 -10.64 5.50 -18.46
N GLN A 143 -10.34 6.81 -18.45
CA GLN A 143 -10.86 7.72 -19.46
C GLN A 143 -10.18 7.45 -20.80
N GLU A 144 -8.84 7.40 -20.80
CA GLU A 144 -8.09 7.19 -22.03
C GLU A 144 -8.38 5.80 -22.64
N ALA A 145 -8.50 4.76 -21.81
CA ALA A 145 -8.88 3.42 -22.26
C ALA A 145 -10.29 3.39 -22.89
N SER A 146 -11.24 4.17 -22.36
CA SER A 146 -12.59 4.30 -22.92
C SER A 146 -12.58 5.07 -24.24
N GLU A 147 -11.80 6.15 -24.33
CA GLU A 147 -11.69 6.96 -25.56
C GLU A 147 -11.03 6.17 -26.70
N GLU A 148 -10.01 5.36 -26.40
CA GLU A 148 -9.38 4.48 -27.40
C GLU A 148 -10.37 3.42 -27.90
N LEU A 149 -11.11 2.78 -26.99
CA LEU A 149 -12.13 1.78 -27.35
C LEU A 149 -13.19 2.39 -28.27
N ASP A 150 -13.76 3.53 -27.89
CA ASP A 150 -14.72 4.29 -28.69
C ASP A 150 -14.15 4.64 -30.08
N THR A 151 -12.87 5.02 -30.13
CA THR A 151 -12.20 5.40 -31.38
C THR A 151 -12.05 4.20 -32.32
N ILE A 152 -11.66 3.03 -31.80
CA ILE A 152 -11.53 1.79 -32.57
C ILE A 152 -12.91 1.34 -33.08
N GLU A 153 -13.92 1.31 -32.20
CA GLU A 153 -15.27 0.89 -32.56
C GLU A 153 -15.90 1.81 -33.62
N ARG A 154 -15.77 3.13 -33.46
CA ARG A 154 -16.26 4.10 -34.45
C ARG A 154 -15.54 3.94 -35.79
N PHE A 155 -14.22 3.70 -35.77
CA PHE A 155 -13.42 3.54 -36.99
C PHE A 155 -13.84 2.29 -37.78
N ILE A 156 -14.07 1.17 -37.10
CA ILE A 156 -14.54 -0.08 -37.73
C ILE A 156 -15.96 0.08 -38.23
N LYS A 157 -16.84 0.69 -37.44
CA LYS A 157 -18.25 0.89 -37.80
C LYS A 157 -18.44 1.81 -39.01
N ALA A 158 -17.51 2.75 -39.22
CA ALA A 158 -17.53 3.66 -40.36
C ALA A 158 -17.11 3.01 -41.69
N HIS A 159 -16.46 1.84 -41.66
CA HIS A 159 -15.93 1.19 -42.86
C HIS A 159 -17.00 0.39 -43.62
N PRO A 160 -17.16 0.57 -44.94
CA PRO A 160 -18.12 -0.19 -45.74
C PRO A 160 -17.72 -1.66 -45.89
N LYS A 161 -18.58 -2.58 -45.44
CA LYS A 161 -18.37 -4.03 -45.61
C LYS A 161 -18.48 -4.52 -47.06
N VAL A 162 -19.13 -3.71 -47.91
CA VAL A 162 -19.42 -4.06 -49.31
C VAL A 162 -18.15 -4.20 -50.14
N ASN A 163 -17.10 -3.43 -49.84
CA ASN A 163 -15.84 -3.49 -50.57
C ASN A 163 -15.14 -4.84 -50.44
N TYR A 164 -15.13 -5.40 -49.22
CA TYR A 164 -14.60 -6.74 -48.96
C TYR A 164 -15.35 -7.80 -49.78
N GLU A 165 -16.68 -7.81 -49.71
CA GLU A 165 -17.52 -8.75 -50.48
C GLU A 165 -17.30 -8.61 -51.99
N ARG A 166 -17.18 -7.37 -52.48
CA ARG A 166 -16.96 -7.05 -53.89
C ARG A 166 -15.61 -7.55 -54.41
N ILE A 167 -14.55 -7.49 -53.61
CA ILE A 167 -13.22 -8.03 -53.98
C ILE A 167 -13.31 -9.54 -54.26
N PHE A 168 -14.00 -10.30 -53.41
CA PHE A 168 -14.15 -11.75 -53.62
C PHE A 168 -15.11 -12.09 -54.75
N GLU A 169 -16.20 -11.33 -54.92
CA GLU A 169 -17.12 -11.48 -56.05
C GLU A 169 -16.36 -11.30 -57.38
N ILE A 170 -15.57 -10.24 -57.52
CA ILE A 170 -14.77 -10.01 -58.73
C ILE A 170 -13.73 -11.12 -58.91
N SER A 171 -13.05 -11.53 -57.84
CA SER A 171 -12.07 -12.62 -57.89
C SER A 171 -12.69 -13.95 -58.37
N ASP A 172 -13.88 -14.31 -57.89
CA ASP A 172 -14.61 -15.52 -58.29
C ASP A 172 -15.09 -15.45 -59.75
N ARG A 173 -15.59 -14.28 -60.18
CA ARG A 173 -15.98 -14.03 -61.57
C ARG A 173 -14.80 -14.18 -62.53
N LEU A 174 -13.62 -13.67 -62.17
CA LEU A 174 -12.39 -13.84 -62.96
C LEU A 174 -11.97 -15.32 -63.05
N GLN A 175 -12.03 -16.07 -61.95
CA GLN A 175 -11.74 -17.50 -61.93
C GLN A 175 -12.70 -18.32 -62.80
N THR A 176 -14.00 -18.01 -62.75
CA THR A 176 -15.04 -18.67 -63.55
C THR A 176 -14.79 -18.56 -65.06
N ILE A 177 -14.21 -17.43 -65.49
CA ILE A 177 -13.88 -17.16 -66.91
C ILE A 177 -12.48 -17.72 -67.28
N LYS A 178 -11.89 -18.58 -66.43
CA LYS A 178 -10.55 -19.18 -66.58
C LYS A 178 -9.41 -18.14 -66.68
N VAL A 179 -9.61 -16.99 -66.04
CA VAL A 179 -8.55 -16.01 -65.81
C VAL A 179 -7.82 -16.41 -64.54
N SER A 180 -6.54 -16.74 -64.67
CA SER A 180 -5.68 -17.13 -63.54
C SER A 180 -4.41 -16.27 -63.54
N ILE A 181 -4.55 -15.01 -63.15
CA ILE A 181 -3.42 -14.09 -63.00
C ILE A 181 -2.78 -14.33 -61.62
N PRO A 182 -1.60 -14.98 -61.53
CA PRO A 182 -1.06 -15.44 -60.25
C PRO A 182 -0.75 -14.28 -59.28
N THR A 183 -0.34 -13.13 -59.81
CA THR A 183 -0.02 -11.94 -59.01
C THR A 183 -1.26 -11.36 -58.31
N ILE A 184 -2.38 -11.25 -59.02
CA ILE A 184 -3.65 -10.78 -58.45
C ILE A 184 -4.20 -11.78 -57.45
N ASN A 185 -4.19 -13.07 -57.80
CA ASN A 185 -4.63 -14.12 -56.88
C ASN A 185 -3.80 -14.09 -55.58
N SER A 186 -2.49 -13.90 -55.69
CA SER A 186 -1.62 -13.73 -54.52
C SER A 186 -1.96 -12.47 -53.71
N GLN A 187 -2.24 -11.34 -54.36
CA GLN A 187 -2.63 -10.10 -53.68
C GLN A 187 -3.96 -10.25 -52.93
N VAL A 188 -4.97 -10.88 -53.55
CA VAL A 188 -6.26 -11.17 -52.91
C VAL A 188 -6.07 -12.11 -51.71
N SER A 189 -5.27 -13.17 -51.84
CA SER A 189 -4.97 -14.06 -50.71
C SER A 189 -4.19 -13.38 -49.59
N GLN A 190 -3.23 -12.51 -49.92
CA GLN A 190 -2.49 -11.72 -48.92
C GLN A 190 -3.40 -10.73 -48.20
N PHE A 191 -4.28 -10.05 -48.93
CA PHE A 191 -5.30 -9.17 -48.38
C PHE A 191 -6.22 -9.94 -47.42
N GLN A 192 -6.74 -11.10 -47.83
CA GLN A 192 -7.60 -11.94 -47.00
C GLN A 192 -6.91 -12.34 -45.69
N LEU A 193 -5.68 -12.86 -45.78
CA LEU A 193 -4.91 -13.25 -44.60
C LEU A 193 -4.70 -12.07 -43.65
N ARG A 194 -4.35 -10.90 -44.18
CA ARG A 194 -4.12 -9.68 -43.41
C ARG A 194 -5.42 -9.17 -42.78
N TRP A 195 -6.52 -9.20 -43.52
CA TRP A 195 -7.84 -8.83 -43.02
C TRP A 195 -8.25 -9.68 -41.83
N ASP A 196 -8.11 -11.00 -41.94
CA ASP A 196 -8.45 -11.95 -40.88
C ASP A 196 -7.58 -11.75 -39.64
N GLN A 197 -6.26 -11.62 -39.83
CA GLN A 197 -5.31 -11.36 -38.74
C GLN A 197 -5.63 -10.05 -38.01
N LEU A 198 -5.85 -8.97 -38.75
CA LEU A 198 -6.07 -7.66 -38.14
C LEU A 198 -7.42 -7.59 -37.42
N HIS A 199 -8.45 -8.28 -37.90
CA HIS A 199 -9.72 -8.42 -37.19
C HIS A 199 -9.56 -9.23 -35.89
N GLU A 200 -8.74 -10.27 -35.88
CA GLU A 200 -8.42 -11.00 -34.65
C GLU A 200 -7.67 -10.10 -33.65
N ASP A 201 -6.74 -9.28 -34.13
CA ASP A 201 -5.99 -8.33 -33.30
C ASP A 201 -6.86 -7.20 -32.74
N VAL A 202 -7.84 -6.70 -33.52
CA VAL A 202 -8.90 -5.81 -33.02
C VAL A 202 -9.60 -6.45 -31.83
N LEU A 203 -10.07 -7.69 -31.99
CA LEU A 203 -10.84 -8.38 -30.93
C LEU A 203 -10.00 -8.54 -29.66
N LYS A 204 -8.71 -8.90 -29.79
CA LYS A 204 -7.77 -8.97 -28.68
C LYS A 204 -7.57 -7.61 -28.00
N ARG A 205 -7.42 -6.53 -28.78
CA ARG A 205 -7.24 -5.17 -28.25
C ARG A 205 -8.49 -4.68 -27.52
N VAL A 206 -9.67 -4.82 -28.12
CA VAL A 206 -10.97 -4.50 -27.52
C VAL A 206 -11.19 -5.30 -26.23
N HIS A 207 -10.85 -6.59 -26.23
CA HIS A 207 -10.94 -7.41 -25.02
C HIS A 207 -10.02 -6.89 -23.91
N THR A 208 -8.78 -6.54 -24.24
CA THR A 208 -7.80 -5.98 -23.30
C THR A 208 -8.27 -4.65 -22.72
N LEU A 209 -8.79 -3.74 -23.55
CA LEU A 209 -9.33 -2.45 -23.11
C LEU A 209 -10.53 -2.61 -22.19
N ASN A 210 -11.45 -3.51 -22.52
CA ASN A 210 -12.61 -3.82 -21.67
C ASN A 210 -12.20 -4.42 -20.32
N ALA A 211 -11.20 -5.30 -20.29
CA ALA A 211 -10.67 -5.83 -19.03
C ALA A 211 -10.07 -4.72 -18.17
N GLN A 212 -9.28 -3.81 -18.76
CA GLN A 212 -8.73 -2.64 -18.06
C GLN A 212 -9.82 -1.73 -17.51
N LEU A 213 -10.86 -1.44 -18.30
CA LEU A 213 -12.01 -0.64 -17.86
C LEU A 213 -12.75 -1.29 -16.69
N SER A 214 -12.97 -2.60 -16.74
CA SER A 214 -13.54 -3.37 -15.63
C SER A 214 -12.71 -3.25 -14.36
N ASP A 215 -11.37 -3.37 -14.47
CA ASP A 215 -10.46 -3.21 -13.32
C ASP A 215 -10.55 -1.81 -12.70
N TYR A 216 -10.62 -0.76 -13.53
CA TYR A 216 -10.78 0.60 -13.04
C TYR A 216 -12.14 0.84 -12.37
N GLN A 217 -13.22 0.28 -12.92
CA GLN A 217 -14.56 0.37 -12.33
C GLN A 217 -14.61 -0.35 -10.97
N GLN A 218 -14.02 -1.54 -10.88
CA GLN A 218 -13.95 -2.29 -9.63
C GLN A 218 -13.13 -1.54 -8.58
N LEU A 219 -11.98 -0.98 -8.96
CA LEU A 219 -11.16 -0.15 -8.06
C LEU A 219 -11.96 1.08 -7.58
N GLY A 220 -12.65 1.77 -8.50
CA GLY A 220 -13.49 2.91 -8.18
C GLY A 220 -14.60 2.56 -7.18
N LYS A 221 -15.27 1.42 -7.38
CA LYS A 221 -16.28 0.92 -6.42
C LYS A 221 -15.67 0.65 -5.04
N GLN A 222 -14.54 -0.05 -4.97
CA GLN A 222 -13.88 -0.34 -3.69
C GLN A 222 -13.46 0.94 -2.95
N ILE A 223 -13.04 1.98 -3.67
CA ILE A 223 -12.74 3.29 -3.10
C ILE A 223 -14.01 3.94 -2.53
N VAL A 224 -15.13 3.91 -3.26
CA VAL A 224 -16.42 4.45 -2.77
C VAL A 224 -16.87 3.71 -1.52
N ASP A 225 -16.88 2.37 -1.55
CA ASP A 225 -17.24 1.52 -0.41
C ASP A 225 -16.37 1.84 0.83
N MET A 226 -15.07 2.06 0.61
CA MET A 226 -14.13 2.46 1.66
C MET A 226 -14.46 3.84 2.25
N VAL A 227 -14.73 4.84 1.41
CA VAL A 227 -15.06 6.20 1.86
C VAL A 227 -16.37 6.20 2.65
N GLU A 228 -17.38 5.46 2.19
CA GLU A 228 -18.64 5.29 2.93
C GLU A 228 -18.41 4.62 4.29
N TRP A 229 -17.64 3.52 4.32
CA TRP A 229 -17.25 2.86 5.56
C TRP A 229 -16.48 3.80 6.50
N MET A 230 -15.56 4.60 5.98
CA MET A 230 -14.79 5.58 6.76
C MET A 230 -15.70 6.63 7.40
N ASN A 231 -16.65 7.19 6.65
CA ASN A 231 -17.60 8.17 7.17
C ASN A 231 -18.52 7.57 8.26
N HIS A 232 -18.99 6.34 8.03
CA HIS A 232 -19.81 5.62 9.01
C HIS A 232 -19.02 5.33 10.29
N THR A 233 -17.81 4.80 10.15
CA THR A 233 -16.91 4.47 11.27
C THR A 233 -16.48 5.71 12.03
N ASP A 234 -16.23 6.84 11.34
CA ASP A 234 -15.92 8.12 12.00
C ASP A 234 -17.08 8.56 12.89
N THR A 235 -18.31 8.43 12.41
CA THR A 235 -19.52 8.75 13.18
C THR A 235 -19.65 7.87 14.43
N ILE A 236 -19.42 6.56 14.28
CA ILE A 236 -19.43 5.60 15.40
C ILE A 236 -18.36 5.99 16.42
N LEU A 237 -17.10 6.11 15.99
CA LEU A 237 -15.98 6.39 16.90
C LEU A 237 -16.14 7.73 17.61
N ASN A 238 -16.60 8.78 16.92
CA ASN A 238 -16.89 10.07 17.55
C ASN A 238 -17.98 9.96 18.62
N SER A 239 -19.05 9.20 18.37
CA SER A 239 -20.10 8.98 19.37
C SER A 239 -19.56 8.21 20.56
N ARG A 240 -18.83 7.11 20.34
CA ARG A 240 -18.26 6.27 21.39
C ARG A 240 -17.30 7.06 22.28
N LEU A 241 -16.39 7.82 21.68
CA LEU A 241 -15.43 8.65 22.41
C LEU A 241 -16.10 9.79 23.17
N ARG A 242 -17.17 10.39 22.63
CA ARG A 242 -17.93 11.43 23.35
C ARG A 242 -18.68 10.86 24.56
N ASP A 243 -19.18 9.64 24.43
CA ASP A 243 -19.99 8.98 25.45
C ASP A 243 -19.12 8.13 26.42
N ASP A 244 -17.79 8.28 26.38
CA ASP A 244 -16.79 7.53 27.19
C ASP A 244 -16.93 6.00 27.10
N VAL A 245 -17.28 5.48 25.91
CA VAL A 245 -17.35 4.05 25.61
C VAL A 245 -16.10 3.63 24.83
N TYR A 246 -15.39 2.63 25.33
CA TYR A 246 -14.11 2.17 24.79
C TYR A 246 -14.16 0.70 24.34
N ALA A 247 -13.11 0.22 23.70
CA ALA A 247 -13.03 -1.16 23.19
C ALA A 247 -13.24 -2.23 24.28
N SER A 248 -12.93 -1.93 25.55
CA SER A 248 -13.22 -2.82 26.69
C SER A 248 -14.72 -3.00 26.95
N ASP A 249 -15.52 -1.98 26.65
CA ASP A 249 -16.96 -1.95 26.93
C ASP A 249 -17.75 -2.61 25.81
N VAL A 250 -17.23 -2.58 24.58
CA VAL A 250 -17.81 -3.19 23.38
C VAL A 250 -16.81 -4.06 22.59
N PRO A 251 -16.34 -5.20 23.15
CA PRO A 251 -15.28 -6.01 22.53
C PRO A 251 -15.63 -6.52 21.12
N SER A 252 -16.87 -6.95 20.90
CA SER A 252 -17.32 -7.45 19.59
C SER A 252 -17.27 -6.37 18.50
N GLU A 253 -17.52 -5.11 18.85
CA GLU A 253 -17.44 -3.97 17.92
C GLU A 253 -15.98 -3.67 17.61
N ALA A 254 -15.11 -3.68 18.64
CA ALA A 254 -13.68 -3.47 18.49
C ALA A 254 -12.99 -4.53 17.63
N ASP A 255 -13.36 -5.81 17.79
CA ASP A 255 -12.83 -6.91 17.00
C ASP A 255 -13.26 -6.78 15.52
N LYS A 256 -14.54 -6.46 15.28
CA LYS A 256 -15.05 -6.22 13.93
C LYS A 256 -14.31 -5.07 13.25
N LEU A 257 -14.19 -3.93 13.92
CA LEU A 257 -13.47 -2.77 13.40
C LEU A 257 -12.00 -3.11 13.14
N THR A 258 -11.34 -3.89 14.01
CA THR A 258 -9.95 -4.31 13.81
C THR A 258 -9.78 -5.10 12.50
N VAL A 259 -10.69 -6.02 12.20
CA VAL A 259 -10.67 -6.78 10.93
C VAL A 259 -10.87 -5.85 9.74
N GLU A 260 -11.85 -4.95 9.80
CA GLU A 260 -12.16 -4.00 8.73
C GLU A 260 -11.00 -3.03 8.47
N PHE A 261 -10.40 -2.45 9.53
CA PHE A 261 -9.20 -1.60 9.40
C PHE A 261 -8.03 -2.35 8.75
N ASN A 262 -7.80 -3.61 9.12
CA ASN A 262 -6.72 -4.41 8.52
C ASN A 262 -6.99 -4.73 7.04
N GLN A 263 -8.26 -5.00 6.68
CA GLN A 263 -8.67 -5.20 5.29
C GLN A 263 -8.37 -3.93 4.46
N TYR A 264 -8.80 -2.75 4.93
CA TYR A 264 -8.55 -1.49 4.21
C TYR A 264 -7.07 -1.08 4.21
N ASP A 265 -6.29 -1.42 5.24
CA ASP A 265 -4.83 -1.22 5.23
C ASP A 265 -4.17 -2.05 4.11
N SER A 266 -4.58 -3.32 3.94
CA SER A 266 -4.09 -4.17 2.84
C SER A 266 -4.50 -3.63 1.47
N PHE A 267 -5.73 -3.11 1.34
CA PHE A 267 -6.22 -2.48 0.13
C PHE A 267 -5.44 -1.22 -0.25
N LEU A 268 -5.17 -0.33 0.72
CA LEU A 268 -4.36 0.86 0.49
C LEU A 268 -2.93 0.50 0.05
N ARG A 269 -2.31 -0.53 0.66
CA ARG A 269 -0.99 -1.02 0.22
C ARG A 269 -1.01 -1.53 -1.23
N ALA A 270 -2.05 -2.27 -1.62
CA ALA A 270 -2.19 -2.73 -3.00
C ALA A 270 -2.32 -1.57 -4.00
N ILE A 271 -2.96 -0.46 -3.62
CA ILE A 271 -2.99 0.76 -4.45
C ILE A 271 -1.61 1.40 -4.52
N GLU A 272 -0.86 1.48 -3.41
CA GLU A 272 0.53 1.98 -3.41
C GLU A 272 1.43 1.18 -4.35
N ASP A 273 1.34 -0.16 -4.27
CA ASP A 273 2.08 -1.06 -5.15
C ASP A 273 1.70 -0.84 -6.62
N LYS A 274 0.41 -0.63 -6.92
CA LYS A 274 -0.07 -0.30 -8.27
C LYS A 274 0.47 1.04 -8.75
N ILE A 275 0.46 2.08 -7.91
CA ILE A 275 1.06 3.40 -8.23
C ILE A 275 2.55 3.25 -8.52
N HIS A 276 3.27 2.47 -7.71
CA HIS A 276 4.70 2.23 -7.89
C HIS A 276 4.98 1.45 -9.19
N ALA A 277 4.20 0.41 -9.49
CA ALA A 277 4.30 -0.34 -10.74
C ALA A 277 4.07 0.54 -11.96
N LEU A 278 3.10 1.46 -11.92
CA LEU A 278 2.88 2.44 -12.99
C LEU A 278 4.08 3.37 -13.19
N ARG A 279 4.76 3.79 -12.11
CA ARG A 279 5.98 4.62 -12.19
C ARG A 279 7.13 3.86 -12.85
N ILE A 280 7.33 2.59 -12.50
CA ILE A 280 8.37 1.73 -13.10
C ILE A 280 8.08 1.50 -14.59
N ALA A 281 6.81 1.32 -14.95
CA ALA A 281 6.38 1.12 -16.33
C ALA A 281 6.45 2.41 -17.19
N GLY A 282 6.95 3.54 -16.65
CA GLY A 282 7.05 4.82 -17.36
C GLY A 282 5.72 5.58 -17.50
N LYS A 283 4.63 5.07 -16.90
CA LYS A 283 3.29 5.68 -16.94
C LYS A 283 3.13 6.75 -15.86
N HIS A 284 3.98 7.78 -15.89
CA HIS A 284 4.09 8.76 -14.82
C HIS A 284 2.83 9.60 -14.59
N ASP A 285 2.11 9.98 -15.64
CA ASP A 285 0.92 10.85 -15.50
C ASP A 285 -0.25 10.12 -14.85
N ALA A 286 -0.51 8.86 -15.20
CA ALA A 286 -1.48 8.04 -14.47
C ALA A 286 -1.09 7.77 -13.03
N ALA A 287 0.18 7.43 -12.80
CA ALA A 287 0.65 7.26 -11.44
C ALA A 287 0.41 8.54 -10.62
N ARG A 288 0.65 9.73 -11.21
CA ARG A 288 0.41 11.02 -10.55
C ARG A 288 -1.07 11.25 -10.27
N ARG A 289 -1.96 11.00 -11.24
CA ARG A 289 -3.42 11.17 -11.07
C ARG A 289 -3.98 10.24 -9.99
N LEU A 290 -3.59 8.97 -10.00
CA LEU A 290 -4.01 7.99 -8.98
C LEU A 290 -3.45 8.36 -7.60
N ASP A 291 -2.17 8.76 -7.53
CA ASP A 291 -1.51 9.16 -6.28
C ASP A 291 -2.16 10.41 -5.65
N GLN A 292 -2.57 11.39 -6.45
CA GLN A 292 -3.28 12.58 -5.96
C GLN A 292 -4.58 12.23 -5.24
N GLN A 293 -5.39 11.32 -5.80
CA GLN A 293 -6.63 10.87 -5.15
C GLN A 293 -6.32 9.99 -3.92
N PHE A 294 -5.32 9.12 -4.05
CA PHE A 294 -4.92 8.19 -3.00
C PHE A 294 -4.42 8.89 -1.74
N VAL A 295 -3.61 9.94 -1.86
CA VAL A 295 -3.05 10.69 -0.71
C VAL A 295 -4.17 11.26 0.18
N VAL A 296 -5.25 11.77 -0.41
CA VAL A 296 -6.39 12.31 0.35
C VAL A 296 -7.07 11.22 1.16
N ILE A 297 -7.40 10.09 0.52
CA ILE A 297 -8.06 8.95 1.17
C ILE A 297 -7.16 8.37 2.27
N LYS A 298 -5.86 8.19 1.98
CA LYS A 298 -4.87 7.69 2.95
C LYS A 298 -4.76 8.60 4.16
N ASN A 299 -4.75 9.92 3.97
CA ASN A 299 -4.71 10.88 5.08
C ASN A 299 -5.97 10.80 5.93
N GLN A 300 -7.16 10.74 5.33
CA GLN A 300 -8.42 10.57 6.04
C GLN A 300 -8.46 9.23 6.80
N PHE A 301 -7.98 8.15 6.19
CA PHE A 301 -7.91 6.84 6.82
C PHE A 301 -6.97 6.83 8.02
N ASN A 302 -5.80 7.49 7.92
CA ASN A 302 -4.88 7.63 9.03
C ASN A 302 -5.47 8.45 10.20
N GLN A 303 -6.23 9.52 9.90
CA GLN A 303 -6.96 10.27 10.93
C GLN A 303 -7.98 9.39 11.65
N LEU A 304 -8.75 8.61 10.90
CA LEU A 304 -9.72 7.67 11.45
C LEU A 304 -9.04 6.56 12.27
N LYS A 305 -7.90 6.04 11.80
CA LYS A 305 -7.08 5.05 12.49
C LYS A 305 -6.54 5.59 13.83
N ASN A 306 -6.19 6.87 13.88
CA ASN A 306 -5.80 7.52 15.14
C ASN A 306 -6.97 7.60 16.14
N LYS A 307 -8.19 7.92 15.68
CA LYS A 307 -9.39 7.85 16.53
C LYS A 307 -9.66 6.42 17.01
N PHE A 308 -9.47 5.44 16.14
CA PHE A 308 -9.63 4.04 16.50
C PHE A 308 -8.62 3.60 17.58
N ARG A 309 -7.37 4.06 17.50
CA ARG A 309 -6.37 3.85 18.57
C ARG A 309 -6.83 4.45 19.91
N GLN A 310 -7.40 5.65 19.90
CA GLN A 310 -7.92 6.28 21.12
C GLN A 310 -9.07 5.46 21.72
N PHE A 311 -9.99 4.99 20.89
CA PHE A 311 -11.08 4.11 21.30
C PHE A 311 -10.58 2.77 21.87
N GLN A 312 -9.45 2.26 21.37
CA GLN A 312 -8.83 1.03 21.84
C GLN A 312 -8.10 1.17 23.19
N LYS A 313 -7.72 2.39 23.60
CA LYS A 313 -7.08 2.61 24.90
C LYS A 313 -8.09 2.39 26.03
N PRO A 314 -7.72 1.69 27.12
CA PRO A 314 -8.59 1.58 28.30
C PRO A 314 -8.86 2.96 28.90
N SER A 315 -10.13 3.25 29.21
CA SER A 315 -10.59 4.52 29.81
C SER A 315 -9.90 4.86 31.12
N ASP A 316 -9.52 3.84 31.89
CA ASP A 316 -8.93 3.99 33.21
C ASP A 316 -7.41 4.16 33.21
N PHE A 317 -6.75 3.96 32.06
CA PHE A 317 -5.29 3.95 32.00
C PHE A 317 -4.69 5.33 32.28
N GLU A 318 -5.08 6.37 31.54
CA GLU A 318 -4.53 7.73 31.70
C GLU A 318 -4.80 8.30 33.11
N PRO A 319 -6.04 8.22 33.66
CA PRO A 319 -6.31 8.65 35.03
C PRO A 319 -5.48 7.90 36.08
N LYS A 320 -5.32 6.57 35.93
CA LYS A 320 -4.52 5.77 36.88
C LYS A 320 -3.04 6.08 36.76
N TYR A 321 -2.50 6.21 35.55
CA TYR A 321 -1.09 6.60 35.33
C TYR A 321 -0.79 7.95 35.98
N ALA A 322 -1.63 8.95 35.72
CA ALA A 322 -1.50 10.29 36.32
C ALA A 322 -1.55 10.23 37.85
N LYS A 323 -2.52 9.49 38.42
CA LYS A 323 -2.65 9.31 39.87
C LYS A 323 -1.42 8.64 40.48
N MET A 324 -0.93 7.54 39.90
CA MET A 324 0.26 6.85 40.40
C MET A 324 1.50 7.74 40.35
N ARG A 325 1.68 8.49 39.25
CA ARG A 325 2.78 9.43 39.11
C ARG A 325 2.74 10.53 40.19
N GLN A 326 1.57 11.06 40.49
CA GLN A 326 1.42 12.08 41.55
C GLN A 326 1.74 11.51 42.94
N ILE A 327 1.21 10.33 43.28
CA ILE A 327 1.50 9.71 44.59
C ILE A 327 3.00 9.45 44.77
N LEU A 328 3.70 8.98 43.74
CA LEU A 328 5.15 8.79 43.81
C LEU A 328 5.91 10.11 43.99
N LEU A 329 5.46 11.18 43.32
CA LEU A 329 6.03 12.52 43.49
C LEU A 329 5.83 13.02 44.94
N ASP A 330 4.65 12.82 45.52
CA ASP A 330 4.36 13.21 46.90
C ASP A 330 5.24 12.43 47.90
N VAL A 331 5.46 11.13 47.67
CA VAL A 331 6.35 10.32 48.51
C VAL A 331 7.81 10.80 48.40
N GLU A 332 8.28 11.11 47.19
CA GLU A 332 9.62 11.66 46.96
C GLU A 332 9.79 13.01 47.67
N GLN A 333 8.79 13.90 47.55
CA GLN A 333 8.81 15.19 48.22
C GLN A 333 8.81 15.05 49.74
N ASN A 334 8.15 14.06 50.33
CA ASN A 334 8.12 13.87 51.78
C ASN A 334 9.34 13.09 52.31
N PHE A 335 10.23 12.58 51.44
CA PHE A 335 11.35 11.74 51.85
C PHE A 335 12.34 12.48 52.77
N TYR A 336 12.61 13.76 52.53
CA TYR A 336 13.58 14.53 53.33
C TYR A 336 13.22 14.63 54.82
N THR A 337 11.95 14.42 55.18
CA THR A 337 11.49 14.45 56.58
C THR A 337 11.93 13.22 57.38
N LEU A 338 12.39 12.17 56.70
CA LEU A 338 12.85 10.91 57.31
C LEU A 338 14.31 10.94 57.76
N GLU A 339 15.04 12.03 57.48
CA GLU A 339 16.44 12.16 57.91
C GLU A 339 16.56 12.24 59.45
N ILE A 340 17.40 11.39 60.02
CA ILE A 340 17.66 11.34 61.47
C ILE A 340 18.55 12.53 61.85
N ARG A 341 18.00 13.48 62.61
CA ARG A 341 18.69 14.72 63.01
C ARG A 341 18.65 15.01 64.52
N SER A 342 18.00 14.17 65.31
CA SER A 342 17.80 14.36 66.74
C SER A 342 18.30 13.17 67.54
N ASP A 343 18.86 13.46 68.73
CA ASP A 343 19.21 12.48 69.76
C ASP A 343 18.06 12.22 70.76
N ASP A 344 16.87 12.80 70.52
CA ASP A 344 15.66 12.55 71.30
C ASP A 344 14.90 11.32 70.75
N PRO A 345 14.73 10.24 71.55
CA PRO A 345 13.98 9.07 71.14
C PRO A 345 12.55 9.37 70.68
N ASP A 346 11.89 10.38 71.26
CA ASP A 346 10.49 10.69 70.97
C ASP A 346 10.35 11.43 69.62
N VAL A 347 11.35 12.24 69.24
CA VAL A 347 11.44 12.86 67.91
C VAL A 347 11.69 11.80 66.84
N VAL A 348 12.65 10.90 67.08
CA VAL A 348 12.95 9.80 66.14
C VAL A 348 11.77 8.84 65.99
N HIS A 349 11.03 8.58 67.07
CA HIS A 349 9.80 7.80 67.02
C HIS A 349 8.74 8.45 66.13
N ASN A 350 8.53 9.76 66.23
CA ASN A 350 7.63 10.47 65.32
C ASN A 350 8.08 10.36 63.86
N GLN A 351 9.39 10.46 63.58
CA GLN A 351 9.94 10.25 62.24
C GLN A 351 9.70 8.83 61.73
N LEU A 352 9.83 7.81 62.59
CA LEU A 352 9.49 6.43 62.26
C LEU A 352 8.01 6.27 61.92
N GLU A 353 7.10 6.88 62.69
CA GLU A 353 5.66 6.89 62.40
C GLU A 353 5.36 7.52 61.03
N HIS A 354 6.04 8.62 60.68
CA HIS A 354 5.96 9.23 59.35
C HIS A 354 6.50 8.30 58.25
N CYS A 355 7.63 7.63 58.50
CA CYS A 355 8.21 6.64 57.59
C CYS A 355 7.24 5.47 57.32
N LEU A 356 6.59 4.97 58.37
CA LEU A 356 5.60 3.89 58.26
C LEU A 356 4.39 4.31 57.45
N LYS A 357 3.95 5.57 57.52
CA LYS A 357 2.90 6.11 56.65
C LYS A 357 3.31 6.09 55.18
N LEU A 358 4.51 6.58 54.84
CA LEU A 358 5.04 6.54 53.47
C LEU A 358 5.22 5.11 52.96
N TYR A 359 5.72 4.21 53.81
CA TYR A 359 5.83 2.78 53.50
C TYR A 359 4.47 2.16 53.20
N LYS A 360 3.45 2.49 54.00
CA LYS A 360 2.08 2.03 53.77
C LYS A 360 1.52 2.55 52.45
N THR A 361 1.69 3.84 52.14
CA THR A 361 1.25 4.41 50.86
C THR A 361 1.87 3.68 49.68
N LEU A 362 3.18 3.39 49.70
CA LEU A 362 3.84 2.61 48.65
C LEU A 362 3.30 1.16 48.56
N SER A 363 3.02 0.54 49.69
CA SER A 363 2.43 -0.81 49.73
C SER A 363 1.01 -0.83 49.14
N ASP A 364 0.19 0.18 49.45
CA ASP A 364 -1.21 0.26 49.04
C ASP A 364 -1.33 0.48 47.52
N ILE A 365 -0.40 1.22 46.90
CA ILE A 365 -0.41 1.48 45.44
C ILE A 365 0.28 0.40 44.59
N LYS A 366 0.87 -0.64 45.21
CA LYS A 366 1.67 -1.64 44.50
C LYS A 366 0.94 -2.28 43.32
N SER A 367 -0.29 -2.76 43.55
CA SER A 367 -1.10 -3.41 42.51
C SER A 367 -1.51 -2.44 41.41
N ASP A 368 -1.73 -1.17 41.73
CA ASP A 368 -2.07 -0.14 40.75
C ASP A 368 -0.88 0.22 39.86
N VAL A 369 0.33 0.31 40.43
CA VAL A 369 1.57 0.50 39.65
C VAL A 369 1.82 -0.70 38.74
N GLU A 370 1.66 -1.93 39.23
CA GLU A 370 1.77 -3.14 38.41
C GLU A 370 0.73 -3.18 37.28
N TYR A 371 -0.51 -2.77 37.57
CA TYR A 371 -1.57 -2.63 36.58
C TYR A 371 -1.17 -1.63 35.47
N VAL A 372 -0.76 -0.42 35.85
CA VAL A 372 -0.37 0.64 34.91
C VAL A 372 0.82 0.19 34.06
N ILE A 373 1.81 -0.48 34.62
CA ILE A 373 2.94 -1.02 33.86
C ILE A 373 2.48 -2.08 32.85
N ARG A 374 1.63 -3.03 33.28
CA ARG A 374 1.14 -4.11 32.43
C ARG A 374 0.27 -3.58 31.28
N ILE A 375 -0.67 -2.69 31.59
CA ILE A 375 -1.56 -2.09 30.58
C ILE A 375 -0.77 -1.17 29.65
N GLY A 376 0.11 -0.32 30.17
CA GLY A 376 0.96 0.55 29.36
C GLY A 376 1.82 -0.23 28.36
N ARG A 377 2.38 -1.37 28.78
CA ARG A 377 3.10 -2.29 27.87
C ARG A 377 2.20 -2.92 26.82
N SER A 378 0.98 -3.33 27.20
CA SER A 378 0.01 -3.90 26.25
C SER A 378 -0.45 -2.88 25.19
N ILE A 379 -0.63 -1.61 25.58
CA ILE A 379 -0.96 -0.51 24.66
C ILE A 379 0.15 -0.33 23.61
N VAL A 380 1.42 -0.38 24.04
CA VAL A 380 2.58 -0.32 23.14
C VAL A 380 2.64 -1.53 22.21
N GLU A 381 2.50 -2.75 22.75
CA GLU A 381 2.55 -4.00 21.99
C GLU A 381 1.47 -4.07 20.91
N LYS A 382 0.26 -3.59 21.21
CA LYS A 382 -0.87 -3.57 20.27
C LYS A 382 -0.86 -2.37 19.31
N GLY A 383 0.11 -1.48 19.40
CA GLY A 383 0.20 -0.29 18.53
C GLY A 383 -0.95 0.71 18.73
N GLN A 384 -1.49 0.79 19.96
CA GLN A 384 -2.63 1.63 20.34
C GLN A 384 -2.21 3.07 20.73
N VAL A 385 -0.95 3.44 20.47
CA VAL A 385 -0.39 4.77 20.75
C VAL A 385 0.55 5.18 19.61
N ASP A 386 0.57 6.46 19.27
CA ASP A 386 1.43 7.01 18.20
C ASP A 386 2.90 7.05 18.65
N GLU A 387 3.16 7.54 19.87
CA GLU A 387 4.49 7.65 20.46
C GLU A 387 4.80 6.46 21.38
N ALA A 388 4.92 5.27 20.79
CA ALA A 388 5.23 4.02 21.51
C ALA A 388 6.52 4.13 22.36
N SER A 389 7.54 4.83 21.84
CA SER A 389 8.80 5.08 22.54
C SER A 389 8.61 5.95 23.79
N ASP A 390 7.81 7.01 23.71
CA ASP A 390 7.59 7.90 24.84
C ASP A 390 6.74 7.26 25.93
N LEU A 391 5.71 6.49 25.56
CA LEU A 391 4.94 5.72 26.54
C LEU A 391 5.81 4.67 27.23
N THR A 392 6.67 3.97 26.48
CA THR A 392 7.62 3.00 27.06
C THR A 392 8.55 3.68 28.07
N ARG A 393 9.15 4.82 27.70
CA ARG A 393 10.00 5.60 28.59
C ARG A 393 9.26 6.04 29.85
N GLN A 394 8.02 6.50 29.71
CA GLN A 394 7.18 6.93 30.82
C GLN A 394 6.85 5.79 31.80
N ILE A 395 6.56 4.60 31.29
CA ILE A 395 6.31 3.40 32.10
C ILE A 395 7.58 2.93 32.82
N ASP A 396 8.73 2.96 32.16
CA ASP A 396 10.00 2.58 32.77
C ASP A 396 10.44 3.58 33.83
N GLN A 397 10.22 4.89 33.63
CA GLN A 397 10.44 5.93 34.64
C GLN A 397 9.56 5.72 35.87
N LEU A 398 8.27 5.41 35.69
CA LEU A 398 7.34 5.13 36.79
C LEU A 398 7.83 3.91 37.60
N LYS A 399 8.21 2.84 36.90
CA LYS A 399 8.75 1.62 37.52
C LYS A 399 10.05 1.89 38.30
N ALA A 400 10.97 2.66 37.71
CA ALA A 400 12.22 3.04 38.35
C ALA A 400 11.99 3.88 39.61
N SER A 401 11.09 4.87 39.54
CA SER A 401 10.73 5.72 40.67
C SER A 401 10.12 4.91 41.83
N TYR A 402 9.15 4.03 41.54
CA TYR A 402 8.54 3.16 42.56
C TYR A 402 9.58 2.26 43.24
N ASN A 403 10.47 1.62 42.47
CA ASN A 403 11.51 0.75 43.02
C ASN A 403 12.54 1.52 43.85
N ASN A 404 12.97 2.70 43.39
CA ASN A 404 13.91 3.55 44.10
C ASN A 404 13.32 4.03 45.43
N LEU A 405 12.09 4.56 45.41
CA LEU A 405 11.37 5.00 46.60
C LEU A 405 11.13 3.84 47.57
N GLY A 406 10.70 2.68 47.08
CA GLY A 406 10.51 1.48 47.89
C GLY A 406 11.80 1.06 48.62
N SER A 407 12.93 1.06 47.92
CA SER A 407 14.23 0.76 48.54
C SER A 407 14.63 1.81 49.57
N ARG A 408 14.51 3.10 49.24
CA ARG A 408 14.92 4.20 50.13
C ARG A 408 14.06 4.27 51.39
N VAL A 409 12.74 4.16 51.27
CA VAL A 409 11.82 4.16 52.42
C VAL A 409 12.03 2.93 53.30
N SER A 410 12.31 1.76 52.71
CA SER A 410 12.65 0.54 53.47
C SER A 410 13.95 0.70 54.26
N THR A 411 15.00 1.25 53.64
CA THR A 411 16.27 1.54 54.32
C THR A 411 16.07 2.54 55.46
N ALA A 412 15.39 3.66 55.19
CA ALA A 412 15.12 4.68 56.20
C ALA A 412 14.31 4.12 57.38
N ARG A 413 13.30 3.29 57.12
CA ARG A 413 12.52 2.60 58.16
C ARG A 413 13.41 1.75 59.07
N ASN A 414 14.30 0.95 58.49
CA ASN A 414 15.18 0.07 59.26
C ASN A 414 16.19 0.87 60.09
N GLN A 415 16.72 1.96 59.55
CA GLN A 415 17.60 2.89 60.26
C GLN A 415 16.88 3.58 61.43
N LEU A 416 15.70 4.15 61.18
CA LEU A 416 14.88 4.80 62.21
C LEU A 416 14.50 3.84 63.35
N ASP A 417 14.06 2.62 63.02
CA ASP A 417 13.72 1.58 64.01
C ASP A 417 14.95 1.12 64.82
N SER A 418 16.11 0.98 64.18
CA SER A 418 17.38 0.68 64.85
C SER A 418 17.77 1.80 65.82
N VAL A 419 17.81 3.04 65.33
CA VAL A 419 18.22 4.22 66.10
C VAL A 419 17.27 4.48 67.26
N GLU A 420 15.95 4.40 67.06
CA GLU A 420 14.97 4.57 68.14
C GLU A 420 15.21 3.56 69.27
N ARG A 421 15.40 2.28 68.94
CA ARG A 421 15.68 1.23 69.94
C ARG A 421 16.98 1.49 70.69
N HIS A 422 18.04 1.91 70.00
CA HIS A 422 19.31 2.22 70.65
C HIS A 422 19.22 3.48 71.51
N LEU A 423 18.54 4.53 71.07
CA LEU A 423 18.30 5.76 71.84
C LEU A 423 17.48 5.50 73.11
N ARG A 424 16.44 4.65 73.05
CA ARG A 424 15.68 4.25 74.24
C ARG A 424 16.54 3.48 75.24
N LYS A 425 17.39 2.56 74.77
CA LYS A 425 18.35 1.85 75.62
C LYS A 425 19.37 2.82 76.22
N PHE A 426 19.93 3.71 75.41
CA PHE A 426 20.89 4.73 75.85
C PHE A 426 20.30 5.60 76.96
N ARG A 427 19.07 6.10 76.77
CA ARG A 427 18.36 6.91 77.77
C ARG A 427 18.19 6.15 79.08
N LYS A 428 17.83 4.86 79.04
CA LYS A 428 17.66 4.01 80.22
C LYS A 428 18.98 3.82 80.99
N GLU A 429 20.06 3.46 80.29
CA GLU A 429 21.38 3.27 80.90
C GLU A 429 21.94 4.59 81.44
N TYR A 430 21.79 5.68 80.69
CA TYR A 430 22.18 7.02 81.13
C TYR A 430 21.44 7.44 82.40
N SER A 431 20.10 7.27 82.44
CA SER A 431 19.30 7.55 83.63
C SER A 431 19.73 6.71 84.83
N HIS A 432 20.05 5.43 84.63
CA HIS A 432 20.52 4.56 85.71
C HIS A 432 21.83 5.08 86.34
N ILE A 433 22.84 5.39 85.51
CA ILE A 433 24.11 5.94 85.98
C ILE A 433 23.91 7.33 86.60
N HIS A 434 23.10 8.19 85.97
CA HIS A 434 22.86 9.54 86.45
C HIS A 434 22.12 9.57 87.80
N GLU A 435 21.08 8.75 87.98
CA GLU A 435 20.38 8.63 89.27
C GLU A 435 21.28 8.06 90.36
N TRP A 436 22.11 7.07 90.03
CA TRP A 436 23.12 6.56 90.95
C TRP A 436 24.11 7.67 91.34
N PHE A 437 24.61 8.43 90.35
CA PHE A 437 25.56 9.53 90.57
C PHE A 437 24.96 10.61 91.45
N VAL A 438 23.73 11.07 91.18
CA VAL A 438 23.05 12.09 91.99
C VAL A 438 22.88 11.64 93.43
N LYS A 439 22.52 10.36 93.67
CA LYS A 439 22.42 9.80 95.03
C LYS A 439 23.78 9.77 95.71
N ALA A 440 24.81 9.27 95.04
CA ALA A 440 26.15 9.16 95.60
C ALA A 440 26.79 10.54 95.85
N ASP A 441 26.59 11.51 94.95
CA ASP A 441 27.03 12.90 95.10
C ASP A 441 26.33 13.61 96.27
N HIS A 442 25.04 13.35 96.48
CA HIS A 442 24.31 13.88 97.63
C HIS A 442 24.81 13.32 98.96
N GLU A 443 25.02 12.00 99.03
CA GLU A 443 25.51 11.36 100.25
C GLU A 443 26.95 11.77 100.59
N ILE A 444 27.86 11.88 99.61
CA ILE A 444 29.22 12.37 99.89
C ILE A 444 29.20 13.83 100.38
N ARG A 445 28.34 14.70 99.82
CA ARG A 445 28.20 16.09 100.29
C ARG A 445 27.72 16.15 101.74
N LYS A 446 26.78 15.28 102.13
CA LYS A 446 26.34 15.16 103.53
C LYS A 446 27.48 14.74 104.45
N ILE A 447 28.32 13.82 104.00
CA ILE A 447 29.48 13.33 104.76
C ILE A 447 30.55 14.42 104.88
N GLU A 448 30.88 15.11 103.78
CA GLU A 448 31.84 16.22 103.76
C GLU A 448 31.44 17.37 104.70
N ASN A 449 30.13 17.66 104.82
CA ASN A 449 29.60 18.70 105.70
C ASN A 449 29.61 18.35 107.20
N LYS A 450 29.93 17.10 107.59
CA LYS A 450 30.06 16.68 108.99
C LYS A 450 31.51 16.82 109.47
N PRO A 451 31.75 17.23 110.74
CA PRO A 451 33.09 17.32 111.30
C PRO A 451 33.79 15.96 111.28
N VAL A 452 35.09 15.96 110.95
CA VAL A 452 35.88 14.74 110.76
C VAL A 452 35.99 13.97 112.09
N SER A 453 35.44 12.76 112.11
CA SER A 453 35.56 11.79 113.20
C SER A 453 36.51 10.68 112.75
N LYS A 454 37.74 10.67 113.27
CA LYS A 454 38.71 9.60 112.99
C LYS A 454 38.14 8.23 113.39
N ASN A 455 38.33 7.19 112.56
CA ASN A 455 37.81 5.83 112.76
C ASN A 455 36.28 5.65 112.64
N ASN A 456 35.58 6.47 111.85
CA ASN A 456 34.17 6.23 111.54
C ASN A 456 34.00 5.04 110.57
N ARG A 457 33.85 3.83 111.11
CA ARG A 457 33.75 2.58 110.33
C ARG A 457 32.63 2.61 109.29
N GLU A 458 31.49 3.22 109.60
CA GLU A 458 30.35 3.30 108.69
C GLU A 458 30.66 4.15 107.45
N GLU A 459 31.41 5.24 107.62
CA GLU A 459 31.84 6.14 106.54
C GLU A 459 32.90 5.47 105.64
N VAL A 460 33.88 4.79 106.25
CA VAL A 460 34.90 4.02 105.50
C VAL A 460 34.27 2.87 104.73
N ASP A 461 33.33 2.13 105.33
CA ASP A 461 32.61 1.05 104.66
C ASP A 461 31.73 1.55 103.51
N TRP A 462 31.06 2.70 103.68
CA TRP A 462 30.29 3.33 102.62
C TRP A 462 31.16 3.85 101.47
N ILE A 463 32.28 4.53 101.76
CA ILE A 463 33.24 4.99 100.75
C ILE A 463 33.77 3.80 99.95
N ARG A 464 34.22 2.74 100.63
CA ARG A 464 34.72 1.52 99.99
C ARG A 464 33.67 0.85 99.10
N THR A 465 32.42 0.79 99.56
CA THR A 465 31.30 0.22 98.79
C THR A 465 31.00 1.07 97.55
N THR A 466 30.92 2.38 97.71
CA THR A 466 30.63 3.33 96.62
C THR A 466 31.73 3.30 95.56
N ARG A 467 33.00 3.21 95.95
CA ARG A 467 34.11 3.06 94.99
C ARG A 467 34.11 1.71 94.27
N ASN A 468 33.69 0.64 94.94
CA ASN A 468 33.47 -0.64 94.27
C ASN A 468 32.30 -0.58 93.28
N ASP A 469 31.25 0.20 93.58
CA ASP A 469 30.14 0.41 92.65
C ASP A 469 30.58 1.27 91.45
N ILE A 470 31.44 2.28 91.62
CA ILE A 470 32.06 3.02 90.50
C ILE A 470 32.77 2.08 89.52
N LYS A 471 33.56 1.12 90.03
CA LYS A 471 34.22 0.11 89.18
C LYS A 471 33.20 -0.72 88.39
N LYS A 472 32.04 -1.03 88.97
CA LYS A 472 30.97 -1.75 88.25
C LYS A 472 30.32 -0.89 87.17
N LEU A 473 30.29 0.44 87.32
CA LEU A 473 29.73 1.36 86.32
C LEU A 473 30.57 1.47 85.04
N GLU A 474 31.85 1.09 85.07
CA GLU A 474 32.69 1.02 83.86
C GLU A 474 32.03 0.18 82.76
N ALA A 475 31.41 -0.95 83.13
CA ALA A 475 30.65 -1.78 82.21
C ALA A 475 29.46 -1.04 81.57
N ASN A 476 28.76 -0.18 82.33
CA ASN A 476 27.64 0.60 81.82
C ASN A 476 28.10 1.74 80.90
N PHE A 477 29.25 2.37 81.17
CA PHE A 477 29.86 3.33 80.25
C PHE A 477 30.31 2.68 78.94
N GLU A 478 30.80 1.44 78.98
CA GLU A 478 31.08 0.66 77.76
C GLU A 478 29.80 0.36 76.98
N ILE A 479 28.70 0.02 77.66
CA ILE A 479 27.38 -0.15 77.01
C ILE A 479 26.94 1.16 76.33
N LEU A 480 27.02 2.30 77.02
CA LEU A 480 26.68 3.61 76.44
C LEU A 480 27.54 3.94 75.21
N SER A 481 28.86 3.68 75.28
CA SER A 481 29.78 3.92 74.16
C SER A 481 29.54 2.97 72.97
N ASN A 482 29.08 1.74 73.23
CA ASN A 482 28.68 0.79 72.18
C ASN A 482 27.34 1.19 71.54
N LEU A 483 26.39 1.70 72.33
CA LEU A 483 25.11 2.22 71.84
C LEU A 483 25.32 3.47 70.99
N GLU A 484 26.18 4.40 71.42
CA GLU A 484 26.57 5.60 70.65
C GLU A 484 27.15 5.20 69.28
N ARG A 485 28.12 4.26 69.25
CA ARG A 485 28.69 3.75 68.00
C ARG A 485 27.65 3.10 67.08
N SER A 486 26.71 2.35 67.67
CA SER A 486 25.63 1.71 66.91
C SER A 486 24.68 2.75 66.29
N ILE A 487 24.35 3.81 67.03
CA ILE A 487 23.53 4.93 66.54
C ILE A 487 24.26 5.66 65.41
N GLN A 488 25.53 6.01 65.61
CA GLN A 488 26.34 6.73 64.61
C GLN A 488 26.47 5.97 63.29
N LYS A 489 26.49 4.63 63.33
CA LYS A 489 26.53 3.79 62.13
C LYS A 489 25.26 3.90 61.28
N ASP A 490 24.11 4.07 61.93
CA ASP A 490 22.80 4.09 61.26
C ASP A 490 22.31 5.52 60.94
N THR A 491 23.09 6.54 61.32
CA THR A 491 22.83 7.96 61.01
C THR A 491 23.82 8.49 59.97
N GLU A 492 23.33 9.24 58.97
CA GLU A 492 24.19 9.88 57.97
C GLU A 492 25.07 11.00 58.56
N ARG A 493 24.61 11.63 59.65
CA ARG A 493 25.33 12.70 60.34
C ARG A 493 25.49 12.33 61.82
N PRO A 494 26.67 12.55 62.42
CA PRO A 494 26.89 12.24 63.82
C PRO A 494 25.98 13.10 64.71
N LEU A 495 25.49 12.49 65.79
CA LEU A 495 24.70 13.15 66.83
C LEU A 495 25.62 13.49 68.03
N PRO A 496 26.30 14.66 68.04
CA PRO A 496 27.33 14.98 69.04
C PRO A 496 26.78 15.04 70.47
N GLY A 497 25.49 15.34 70.64
CA GLY A 497 24.85 15.43 71.96
C GLY A 497 24.93 14.13 72.78
N LEU A 498 25.00 12.96 72.14
CA LEU A 498 25.19 11.69 72.84
C LEU A 498 26.60 11.56 73.43
N HIS A 499 27.61 11.90 72.63
CA HIS A 499 29.01 11.87 73.02
C HIS A 499 29.29 12.82 74.19
N GLU A 500 28.77 14.05 74.08
CA GLU A 500 28.90 15.08 75.10
C GLU A 500 28.27 14.65 76.42
N ARG A 501 27.07 14.04 76.39
CA ARG A 501 26.40 13.51 77.59
C ARG A 501 27.19 12.39 78.26
N ILE A 502 27.75 11.44 77.50
CA ILE A 502 28.60 10.37 78.06
C ILE A 502 29.84 10.97 78.71
N SER A 503 30.53 11.86 78.00
CA SER A 503 31.77 12.47 78.44
C SER A 503 31.58 13.30 79.72
N GLU A 504 30.48 14.07 79.79
CA GLU A 504 30.13 14.85 80.96
C GLU A 504 29.80 13.96 82.16
N LEU A 505 28.98 12.91 81.97
CA LEU A 505 28.63 12.00 83.06
C LEU A 505 29.86 11.23 83.57
N LYS A 506 30.76 10.83 82.67
CA LYS A 506 32.03 10.18 83.05
C LYS A 506 32.91 11.12 83.85
N ARG A 507 33.05 12.38 83.42
CA ARG A 507 33.78 13.43 84.16
C ARG A 507 33.22 13.64 85.57
N GLN A 508 31.89 13.66 85.70
CA GLN A 508 31.21 13.80 86.98
C GLN A 508 31.48 12.62 87.92
N VAL A 509 31.40 11.38 87.41
CA VAL A 509 31.73 10.17 88.19
C VAL A 509 33.20 10.12 88.58
N ASP A 510 34.13 10.49 87.69
CA ASP A 510 35.56 10.57 87.99
C ASP A 510 35.87 11.62 89.08
N GLN A 511 35.16 12.75 89.07
CA GLN A 511 35.28 13.77 90.10
C GLN A 511 34.75 13.27 91.46
N LEU A 512 33.66 12.49 91.46
CA LEU A 512 33.14 11.84 92.65
C LEU A 512 34.14 10.83 93.22
N ASP A 513 34.78 9.99 92.39
CA ASP A 513 35.80 9.03 92.85
C ASP A 513 37.01 9.72 93.49
N ARG A 514 37.43 10.87 92.95
CA ARG A 514 38.50 11.68 93.56
C ARG A 514 38.10 12.20 94.93
N ARG A 515 36.89 12.76 95.07
CA ARG A 515 36.39 13.24 96.38
C ARG A 515 36.24 12.10 97.39
N LEU A 516 35.79 10.93 96.95
CA LEU A 516 35.74 9.72 97.78
C LEU A 516 37.15 9.33 98.26
N LYS A 517 38.17 9.45 97.40
CA LYS A 517 39.57 9.22 97.76
C LYS A 517 40.07 10.22 98.80
N ASP A 518 39.92 11.51 98.51
CA ASP A 518 40.39 12.59 99.39
C ASP A 518 39.73 12.48 100.77
N ARG A 519 38.44 12.11 100.82
CA ARG A 519 37.74 11.88 102.09
C ARG A 519 38.19 10.60 102.80
N SER A 520 38.47 9.52 102.08
CA SER A 520 39.04 8.29 102.64
C SER A 520 40.37 8.58 103.34
N ASP A 521 41.26 9.33 102.68
CA ASP A 521 42.59 9.70 103.18
C ASP A 521 42.55 10.58 104.45
N ILE A 522 41.41 11.22 104.73
CA ILE A 522 41.18 12.08 105.92
C ILE A 522 40.57 11.31 107.10
N VAL A 523 39.77 10.27 106.81
CA VAL A 523 38.96 9.53 107.81
C VAL A 523 39.69 8.30 108.35
N GLU A 524 40.53 7.67 107.51
CA GLU A 524 41.56 6.68 107.89
C GLU A 524 42.70 7.35 108.68
#